data_AF-A0A3M1HPF4-F1
#
_entry.id   AF-A0A3M1HPF4-F1
#
_cell.length_a   1.000
_cell.length_b   1.000
_cell.length_c   1.000
_cell.angle_alpha   90.00
_cell.angle_beta   90.00
_cell.angle_gamma   90.00
#
_symmetry.space_group_name_H-M   'P 1'
#
loop_
_entity.id
_entity.type
_entity.pdbx_description
1 polymer ?
#
loop_
_entity_poly.entity_id
_entity_poly.type
_entity_poly.pdbx_seq_one_letter_code
_entity_poly.pdbx_strand_id
1 'polypeptide(L)'
;MTAASSLTRRLQLGTRARGCQPPAARARRATGAAAQERLSLWRSSLSRRGLMPALIQRLKGQHAALKQALAAFQRHPNREDQMKLLAAMKERLLAHLQLEDKELYPFLRAQAERDPELKKMLEMFDEDMRQVSGLVQAFFVRYEGGWDNDYEFLMDLGEVSARLAHRIEVEEKHLYPEYLARKANPTRKLKRGILDRLRALFGG
;
A
#
# COMPACT_ATOMS: atom_id res chain seq x y z
N MET A 1 25.64 -60.54 72.35
CA MET A 1 24.16 -60.55 72.39
C MET A 1 23.65 -60.08 71.03
N THR A 2 22.74 -60.88 70.44
CA THR A 2 21.83 -60.60 69.31
C THR A 2 22.44 -60.17 67.96
N ALA A 3 22.58 -61.10 66.99
CA ALA A 3 21.56 -61.57 66.02
C ALA A 3 21.37 -60.56 64.86
N ALA A 4 21.88 -60.83 63.65
CA ALA A 4 21.39 -61.74 62.61
C ALA A 4 20.23 -61.17 61.77
N SER A 5 20.49 -60.93 60.47
CA SER A 5 19.72 -61.41 59.31
C SER A 5 20.11 -60.63 58.06
N SER A 6 20.76 -61.19 57.03
CA SER A 6 20.40 -62.30 56.12
C SER A 6 19.78 -61.80 54.81
N LEU A 7 20.37 -62.29 53.70
CA LEU A 7 19.70 -62.68 52.43
C LEU A 7 19.27 -61.50 51.51
N THR A 8 19.49 -61.45 50.18
CA THR A 8 19.78 -62.49 49.17
C THR A 8 20.22 -61.85 47.83
N ARG A 9 21.08 -62.58 47.10
CA ARG A 9 21.03 -62.90 45.63
C ARG A 9 21.12 -61.79 44.54
N ARG A 10 22.35 -61.67 44.01
CA ARG A 10 22.82 -61.93 42.62
C ARG A 10 21.82 -61.83 41.44
N LEU A 11 22.16 -61.03 40.41
CA LEU A 11 22.36 -61.36 38.97
C LEU A 11 22.59 -60.05 38.15
N GLN A 12 23.82 -59.82 37.67
CA GLN A 12 24.23 -59.80 36.24
C GLN A 12 23.55 -58.72 35.37
N LEU A 13 24.26 -57.61 35.10
CA LEU A 13 25.16 -57.37 33.96
C LEU A 13 24.45 -57.09 32.62
N GLY A 14 24.63 -55.86 32.15
CA GLY A 14 24.77 -55.57 30.72
C GLY A 14 23.74 -54.62 30.15
N THR A 15 24.12 -53.37 29.91
CA THR A 15 23.84 -52.70 28.63
C THR A 15 24.76 -51.50 28.45
N ARG A 16 25.57 -51.58 27.39
CA ARG A 16 26.42 -50.52 26.85
C ARG A 16 25.56 -49.32 26.45
N ALA A 17 25.96 -48.12 26.86
CA ALA A 17 25.53 -46.88 26.24
C ALA A 17 26.07 -46.83 24.80
N ARG A 18 25.18 -47.01 23.82
CA ARG A 18 25.44 -46.65 22.42
C ARG A 18 24.80 -45.29 22.14
N GLY A 19 25.51 -44.48 21.38
CA GLY A 19 25.24 -43.07 21.16
C GLY A 19 23.83 -42.75 20.68
N CYS A 20 23.29 -41.65 21.22
CA CYS A 20 22.22 -40.91 20.58
C CYS A 20 22.81 -40.12 19.42
N GLN A 21 22.73 -40.72 18.22
CA GLN A 21 22.69 -39.95 16.97
C GLN A 21 21.42 -39.07 16.97
N PRO A 22 21.48 -37.86 16.39
CA PRO A 22 20.30 -37.00 16.27
C PRO A 22 19.25 -37.65 15.36
N PRO A 23 17.94 -37.53 15.66
CA PRO A 23 16.91 -38.02 14.77
C PRO A 23 16.96 -37.25 13.44
N ALA A 24 17.17 -38.02 12.38
CA ALA A 24 17.14 -37.58 10.99
C ALA A 24 15.90 -36.73 10.70
N ALA A 25 16.14 -35.68 9.91
CA ALA A 25 15.13 -34.80 9.34
C ALA A 25 13.95 -35.61 8.74
N ARG A 26 12.83 -35.65 9.45
CA ARG A 26 11.52 -35.84 8.83
C ARG A 26 10.91 -34.48 8.62
N ALA A 27 11.14 -33.92 7.44
CA ALA A 27 10.31 -32.88 6.86
C ALA A 27 8.87 -33.42 6.80
N ARG A 28 8.08 -33.17 7.85
CA ARG A 28 6.64 -33.31 7.77
C ARG A 28 6.17 -32.25 6.79
N ARG A 29 5.82 -32.67 5.58
CA ARG A 29 5.05 -31.84 4.64
C ARG A 29 3.82 -31.35 5.40
N ALA A 30 3.80 -30.07 5.75
CA ALA A 30 2.57 -29.43 6.18
C ALA A 30 1.57 -29.62 5.04
N THR A 31 0.50 -30.36 5.31
CA THR A 31 -0.58 -30.56 4.37
C THR A 31 -1.16 -29.19 4.01
N GLY A 32 -1.55 -29.00 2.75
CA GLY A 32 -2.07 -27.72 2.25
C GLY A 32 -3.21 -27.14 3.09
N ALA A 33 -3.94 -27.99 3.82
CA ALA A 33 -5.00 -27.63 4.76
C ALA A 33 -4.49 -26.79 5.96
N ALA A 34 -3.40 -27.17 6.62
CA ALA A 34 -2.86 -26.42 7.76
C ALA A 34 -2.22 -25.08 7.34
N ALA A 35 -1.69 -25.01 6.11
CA ALA A 35 -1.23 -23.77 5.51
C ALA A 35 -2.42 -22.86 5.11
N GLN A 36 -3.50 -23.43 4.58
CA GLN A 36 -4.73 -22.72 4.25
C GLN A 36 -5.46 -22.21 5.49
N GLU A 37 -5.47 -22.97 6.58
CA GLU A 37 -6.08 -22.58 7.85
C GLU A 37 -5.28 -21.48 8.57
N ARG A 38 -3.94 -21.53 8.50
CA ARG A 38 -3.11 -20.42 8.98
C ARG A 38 -3.26 -19.16 8.12
N LEU A 39 -3.47 -19.31 6.81
CA LEU A 39 -3.78 -18.20 5.90
C LEU A 39 -5.19 -17.65 6.11
N SER A 40 -6.17 -18.49 6.45
CA SER A 40 -7.55 -18.06 6.72
C SER A 40 -7.63 -17.33 8.06
N LEU A 41 -6.92 -17.80 9.08
CA LEU A 41 -6.80 -17.12 10.37
C LEU A 41 -6.01 -15.81 10.25
N TRP A 42 -4.96 -15.77 9.43
CA TRP A 42 -4.25 -14.52 9.08
C TRP A 42 -5.17 -13.52 8.36
N ARG A 43 -5.93 -13.95 7.33
CA ARG A 43 -6.94 -13.13 6.64
C ARG A 43 -8.05 -12.64 7.58
N SER A 44 -8.50 -13.49 8.49
CA SER A 44 -9.56 -13.18 9.46
C SER A 44 -9.08 -12.22 10.56
N SER A 45 -7.80 -12.28 10.93
CA SER A 45 -7.20 -11.33 11.88
C SER A 45 -6.94 -9.96 11.25
N LEU A 46 -6.70 -9.91 9.94
CA LEU A 46 -6.57 -8.67 9.15
C LEU A 46 -7.94 -8.00 8.93
N SER A 47 -9.00 -8.79 8.70
CA SER A 47 -10.38 -8.28 8.61
C SER A 47 -10.92 -7.73 9.92
N ARG A 48 -10.46 -8.22 11.08
CA ARG A 48 -10.80 -7.63 12.39
C ARG A 48 -10.14 -6.26 12.64
N ARG A 49 -9.17 -5.86 11.82
CA ARG A 49 -8.60 -4.49 11.70
C ARG A 49 -9.01 -3.82 10.37
N GLY A 50 -10.26 -4.06 9.93
CA GLY A 50 -10.80 -3.96 8.56
C GLY A 50 -10.81 -2.60 7.84
N LEU A 51 -10.09 -1.58 8.30
CA LEU A 51 -9.99 -0.29 7.61
C LEU A 51 -8.91 -0.27 6.50
N MET A 52 -7.96 -1.22 6.49
CA MET A 52 -6.72 -1.11 5.70
C MET A 52 -6.84 -1.52 4.21
N PRO A 53 -7.46 -2.66 3.86
CA PRO A 53 -7.81 -2.93 2.46
C PRO A 53 -8.90 -1.98 1.96
N ALA A 54 -9.82 -1.58 2.86
CA ALA A 54 -10.92 -0.69 2.54
C ALA A 54 -10.44 0.70 2.10
N LEU A 55 -9.45 1.29 2.78
CA LEU A 55 -8.88 2.58 2.39
C LEU A 55 -8.28 2.54 0.98
N ILE A 56 -7.39 1.58 0.70
CA ILE A 56 -6.74 1.48 -0.61
C ILE A 56 -7.75 1.16 -1.71
N GLN A 57 -8.73 0.30 -1.45
CA GLN A 57 -9.82 0.04 -2.40
C GLN A 57 -10.64 1.30 -2.68
N ARG A 58 -10.94 2.09 -1.65
CA ARG A 58 -11.67 3.35 -1.80
C ARG A 58 -10.89 4.37 -2.62
N LEU A 59 -9.59 4.55 -2.33
CA LEU A 59 -8.71 5.44 -3.10
C LEU A 59 -8.63 5.03 -4.57
N LYS A 60 -8.41 3.73 -4.86
CA LYS A 60 -8.44 3.21 -6.24
C LYS A 60 -9.80 3.37 -6.91
N GLY A 61 -10.89 3.25 -6.16
CA GLY A 61 -12.24 3.55 -6.65
C GLY A 61 -12.41 5.02 -7.04
N GLN A 62 -11.87 5.95 -6.24
CA GLN A 62 -11.83 7.38 -6.57
C GLN A 62 -10.98 7.63 -7.83
N HIS A 63 -9.82 6.97 -7.97
CA HIS A 63 -9.00 7.04 -9.19
C HIS A 63 -9.76 6.57 -10.43
N ALA A 64 -10.45 5.43 -10.34
CA ALA A 64 -11.24 4.92 -11.46
C ALA A 64 -12.35 5.91 -11.85
N ALA A 65 -13.04 6.50 -10.87
CA ALA A 65 -14.07 7.49 -11.11
C ALA A 65 -13.51 8.77 -11.76
N LEU A 66 -12.34 9.26 -11.31
CA LEU A 66 -11.66 10.42 -11.92
C LEU A 66 -11.26 10.13 -13.37
N LYS A 67 -10.64 8.98 -13.64
CA LYS A 67 -10.25 8.56 -15.00
C LYS A 67 -11.47 8.43 -15.93
N GLN A 68 -12.57 7.88 -15.42
CA GLN A 68 -13.82 7.77 -16.18
C GLN A 68 -14.41 9.15 -16.50
N ALA A 69 -14.41 10.08 -15.54
CA ALA A 69 -14.89 11.44 -15.75
C ALA A 69 -14.05 12.17 -16.82
N LEU A 70 -12.72 12.08 -16.74
CA LEU A 70 -11.82 12.66 -17.75
C LEU A 70 -12.07 12.08 -19.15
N ALA A 71 -12.24 10.76 -19.26
CA ALA A 71 -12.53 10.11 -20.55
C ALA A 71 -13.93 10.41 -21.10
N ALA A 72 -14.91 10.68 -20.22
CA ALA A 72 -16.27 11.02 -20.61
C ALA A 72 -16.40 12.46 -21.10
N PHE A 73 -15.47 13.34 -20.72
CA PHE A 73 -15.56 14.78 -20.99
C PHE A 73 -15.79 15.12 -22.47
N GLN A 74 -15.05 14.47 -23.37
CA GLN A 74 -15.16 14.68 -24.82
C GLN A 74 -16.45 14.12 -25.44
N ARG A 75 -17.24 13.35 -24.68
CA ARG A 75 -18.47 12.70 -25.14
C ARG A 75 -19.73 13.49 -24.79
N HIS A 76 -19.62 14.55 -24.00
CA HIS A 76 -20.76 15.38 -23.64
C HIS A 76 -21.11 16.35 -24.78
N PRO A 77 -22.39 16.42 -25.19
CA PRO A 77 -22.80 17.12 -26.42
C PRO A 77 -22.91 18.64 -26.27
N ASN A 78 -22.93 19.17 -25.04
CA ASN A 78 -23.12 20.61 -24.78
C ASN A 78 -22.20 21.11 -23.65
N ARG A 79 -21.99 22.44 -23.64
CA ARG A 79 -21.12 23.13 -22.67
C ARG A 79 -21.64 23.03 -21.23
N GLU A 80 -22.96 23.04 -21.02
CA GLU A 80 -23.55 22.97 -19.68
C GLU A 80 -23.20 21.65 -18.98
N ASP A 81 -23.32 20.52 -19.67
CA ASP A 81 -22.97 19.20 -19.15
C ASP A 81 -21.46 19.06 -18.92
N GLN A 82 -20.65 19.63 -19.82
CA GLN A 82 -19.19 19.69 -19.64
C GLN A 82 -18.80 20.50 -18.38
N MET A 83 -19.47 21.63 -18.12
CA MET A 83 -19.26 22.42 -16.91
C MET A 83 -19.67 21.68 -15.64
N LYS A 84 -20.81 20.98 -15.65
CA LYS A 84 -21.24 20.13 -14.53
C LYS A 84 -20.24 19.01 -14.25
N LEU A 85 -19.73 18.37 -15.30
CA LEU A 85 -18.71 17.33 -15.18
C LEU A 85 -17.40 17.89 -14.63
N LEU A 86 -16.98 19.07 -15.09
CA LEU A 86 -15.79 19.76 -14.58
C LEU A 86 -15.90 20.06 -13.07
N ALA A 87 -17.04 20.59 -12.63
CA ALA A 87 -17.30 20.83 -11.21
C ALA A 87 -17.29 19.52 -10.40
N ALA A 88 -17.95 18.47 -10.88
CA ALA A 88 -17.94 17.16 -10.22
C ALA A 88 -16.53 16.53 -10.16
N MET A 89 -15.69 16.75 -11.18
CA MET A 89 -14.29 16.34 -11.16
C MET A 89 -13.50 17.07 -10.08
N LYS A 90 -13.67 18.40 -9.96
CA LYS A 90 -13.04 19.23 -8.91
C LYS A 90 -13.39 18.68 -7.53
N GLU A 91 -14.67 18.44 -7.26
CA GLU A 91 -15.13 17.89 -5.98
C GLU A 91 -14.55 16.51 -5.68
N ARG A 92 -14.54 15.61 -6.67
CA ARG A 92 -13.98 14.25 -6.52
C ARG A 92 -12.49 14.29 -6.22
N LEU A 93 -11.74 15.15 -6.89
CA LEU A 93 -10.31 15.31 -6.68
C LEU A 93 -10.03 15.87 -5.28
N LEU A 94 -10.75 16.92 -4.86
CA LEU A 94 -10.62 17.46 -3.51
C LEU A 94 -10.95 16.41 -2.43
N ALA A 95 -12.02 15.64 -2.62
CA ALA A 95 -12.39 14.57 -1.69
C ALA A 95 -11.36 13.43 -1.64
N HIS A 96 -10.68 13.15 -2.76
CA HIS A 96 -9.59 12.19 -2.84
C HIS A 96 -8.37 12.69 -2.04
N LEU A 97 -7.90 13.91 -2.32
CA LEU A 97 -6.76 14.51 -1.62
C LEU A 97 -7.00 14.61 -0.11
N GLN A 98 -8.19 15.03 0.31
CA GLN A 98 -8.56 15.09 1.73
C GLN A 98 -8.51 13.73 2.42
N LEU A 99 -8.83 12.64 1.71
CA LEU A 99 -8.75 11.29 2.28
C LEU A 99 -7.29 10.86 2.45
N GLU A 100 -6.42 11.18 1.48
CA GLU A 100 -4.99 10.90 1.61
C GLU A 100 -4.36 11.70 2.74
N ASP A 101 -4.68 12.98 2.87
CA ASP A 101 -4.19 13.87 3.93
C ASP A 101 -4.63 13.45 5.33
N LYS A 102 -5.83 12.88 5.47
CA LYS A 102 -6.38 12.45 6.77
C LYS A 102 -5.91 11.07 7.19
N GLU A 103 -5.73 10.15 6.25
CA GLU A 103 -5.55 8.73 6.57
C GLU A 103 -4.21 8.16 6.09
N LEU A 104 -3.82 8.44 4.84
CA LEU A 104 -2.67 7.79 4.19
C LEU A 104 -1.34 8.42 4.62
N TYR A 105 -1.18 9.72 4.36
CA TYR A 105 0.07 10.44 4.62
C TYR A 105 0.42 10.53 6.10
N PRO A 106 -0.50 10.81 7.04
CA PRO A 106 -0.16 10.86 8.47
C PRO A 106 0.45 9.56 8.97
N PHE A 107 -0.11 8.42 8.56
CA PHE A 107 0.46 7.13 8.91
C PHE A 107 1.87 6.93 8.34
N LEU A 108 2.07 7.20 7.06
CA LEU A 108 3.39 7.03 6.42
C LEU A 108 4.42 7.99 7.00
N ARG A 109 4.06 9.24 7.30
CA ARG A 109 4.94 10.24 7.91
C ARG A 109 5.41 9.79 9.30
N ALA A 110 4.50 9.27 10.14
CA ALA A 110 4.88 8.68 11.42
C ALA A 110 5.84 7.48 11.28
N GLN A 111 5.70 6.69 10.20
CA GLN A 111 6.65 5.61 9.93
C GLN A 111 8.01 6.11 9.41
N ALA A 112 8.04 7.26 8.75
CA ALA A 112 9.24 7.85 8.18
C ALA A 112 10.20 8.43 9.24
N GLU A 113 9.70 8.80 10.41
CA GLU A 113 10.53 9.27 11.54
C GLU A 113 11.64 8.27 11.90
N ARG A 114 11.37 6.98 11.70
CA ARG A 114 12.32 5.89 11.95
C ARG A 114 12.92 5.29 10.68
N ASP A 115 12.62 5.82 9.50
CA ASP A 115 13.10 5.29 8.22
C ASP A 115 13.46 6.42 7.25
N PRO A 116 14.74 6.84 7.22
CA PRO A 116 15.21 7.94 6.38
C PRO A 116 14.94 7.72 4.89
N GLU A 117 14.89 6.47 4.43
CA GLU A 117 14.63 6.17 3.02
C GLU A 117 13.15 6.34 2.69
N LEU A 118 12.25 5.97 3.61
CA LEU A 118 10.83 6.31 3.48
C LEU A 118 10.62 7.83 3.52
N LYS A 119 11.36 8.55 4.37
CA LYS A 119 11.28 10.00 4.44
C LYS A 119 11.60 10.63 3.08
N LYS A 120 12.71 10.25 2.45
CA LYS A 120 13.07 10.71 1.10
C LYS A 120 12.02 10.36 0.05
N MET A 121 11.46 9.15 0.11
CA MET A 121 10.36 8.77 -0.77
C MET A 121 9.18 9.73 -0.61
N LEU A 122 8.75 10.03 0.61
CA LEU A 122 7.64 10.95 0.86
C LEU A 122 7.94 12.39 0.43
N GLU A 123 9.17 12.87 0.60
CA GLU A 123 9.60 14.19 0.11
C GLU A 123 9.44 14.31 -1.41
N MET A 124 9.67 13.23 -2.16
CA MET A 124 9.46 13.20 -3.62
C MET A 124 7.96 13.24 -3.97
N PHE A 125 7.12 12.52 -3.23
CA PHE A 125 5.66 12.59 -3.41
C PHE A 125 5.09 13.97 -3.02
N ASP A 126 5.66 14.62 -2.00
CA ASP A 126 5.27 15.97 -1.58
C ASP A 126 5.65 17.00 -2.65
N GLU A 127 6.81 16.88 -3.30
CA GLU A 127 7.20 17.74 -4.42
C GLU A 127 6.30 17.55 -5.65
N ASP A 128 6.05 16.30 -6.06
CA ASP A 128 5.09 16.01 -7.13
C ASP A 128 3.71 16.58 -6.82
N MET A 129 3.22 16.42 -5.58
CA MET A 129 1.93 16.94 -5.16
C MET A 129 1.88 18.48 -5.24
N ARG A 130 2.96 19.20 -4.89
CA ARG A 130 3.04 20.66 -5.05
C ARG A 130 2.88 21.08 -6.51
N GLN A 131 3.57 20.41 -7.42
CA GLN A 131 3.50 20.72 -8.85
C GLN A 131 2.11 20.41 -9.43
N VAL A 132 1.59 19.21 -9.14
CA VAL A 132 0.28 18.77 -9.64
C VAL A 132 -0.85 19.64 -9.08
N SER A 133 -0.83 19.97 -7.78
CA SER A 133 -1.87 20.82 -7.17
C SER A 133 -1.88 22.23 -7.76
N GLY A 134 -0.72 22.84 -7.98
CA GLY A 134 -0.64 24.17 -8.61
C GLY A 134 -1.24 24.18 -10.01
N LEU A 135 -0.88 23.19 -10.82
CA LEU A 135 -1.39 23.04 -12.19
C LEU A 135 -2.91 22.79 -12.23
N VAL A 136 -3.40 21.87 -11.38
CA VAL A 136 -4.82 21.56 -11.25
C VAL A 136 -5.62 22.77 -10.78
N GLN A 137 -5.11 23.50 -9.79
CA GLN A 137 -5.78 24.68 -9.25
C GLN A 137 -5.88 25.77 -10.32
N ALA A 138 -4.78 26.05 -11.03
CA ALA A 138 -4.75 27.02 -12.12
C ALA A 138 -5.77 26.65 -13.21
N PHE A 139 -5.86 25.38 -13.59
CA PHE A 139 -6.84 24.90 -14.56
C PHE A 139 -8.29 25.15 -14.12
N PHE A 140 -8.66 24.72 -12.90
CA PHE A 140 -10.03 24.90 -12.44
C PHE A 140 -10.40 26.37 -12.24
N VAL A 141 -9.46 27.22 -11.80
CA VAL A 141 -9.69 28.67 -11.69
C VAL A 141 -9.90 29.30 -13.06
N ARG A 142 -9.05 28.94 -14.04
CA ARG A 142 -9.14 29.49 -15.41
C ARG A 142 -10.48 29.21 -16.07
N TYR A 143 -11.07 28.03 -15.81
CA TYR A 143 -12.25 27.54 -16.51
C TYR A 143 -13.52 27.48 -15.66
N GLU A 144 -13.52 28.07 -14.45
CA GLU A 144 -14.68 28.07 -13.55
C GLU A 144 -15.91 28.79 -14.16
N GLY A 145 -15.67 29.84 -14.95
CA GLY A 145 -16.71 30.59 -15.67
C GLY A 145 -17.03 30.06 -17.06
N GLY A 146 -16.43 28.93 -17.46
CA GLY A 146 -16.45 28.44 -18.84
C GLY A 146 -15.20 28.84 -19.63
N TRP A 147 -15.24 28.56 -20.93
CA TRP A 147 -14.19 28.89 -21.89
C TRP A 147 -14.80 29.25 -23.23
N ASP A 148 -14.07 30.01 -24.04
CA ASP A 148 -14.47 30.37 -25.41
C ASP A 148 -13.65 29.61 -26.46
N ASN A 149 -12.39 29.30 -26.15
CA ASN A 149 -11.49 28.56 -27.04
C ASN A 149 -11.41 27.08 -26.62
N ASP A 150 -12.11 26.23 -27.37
CA ASP A 150 -12.12 24.77 -27.11
C ASP A 150 -10.74 24.13 -27.31
N TYR A 151 -9.91 24.64 -28.21
CA TYR A 151 -8.57 24.08 -28.45
C TYR A 151 -7.64 24.31 -27.25
N GLU A 152 -7.58 25.54 -26.74
CA GLU A 152 -6.80 25.86 -25.52
C GLU A 152 -7.30 25.07 -24.32
N PHE A 153 -8.62 25.01 -24.14
CA PHE A 153 -9.21 24.22 -23.06
C PHE A 153 -8.81 22.74 -23.14
N LEU A 154 -8.90 22.13 -24.32
CA LEU A 154 -8.56 20.71 -24.51
C LEU A 154 -7.06 20.45 -24.32
N MET A 155 -6.20 21.39 -24.71
CA MET A 155 -4.76 21.29 -24.45
C MET A 155 -4.46 21.31 -22.95
N ASP A 156 -5.02 22.27 -22.22
CA ASP A 156 -4.83 22.37 -20.77
C ASP A 156 -5.45 21.16 -20.04
N LEU A 157 -6.63 20.71 -20.45
CA LEU A 157 -7.26 19.51 -19.91
C LEU A 157 -6.40 18.26 -20.17
N GLY A 158 -5.79 18.17 -21.35
CA GLY A 158 -4.84 17.10 -21.69
C GLY A 158 -3.63 17.09 -20.77
N GLU A 159 -3.04 18.25 -20.50
CA GLU A 159 -1.90 18.39 -19.59
C GLU A 159 -2.26 17.97 -18.16
N VAL A 160 -3.36 18.50 -17.61
CA VAL A 160 -3.89 18.12 -16.29
C VAL A 160 -4.16 16.62 -16.22
N SER A 161 -4.79 16.06 -17.25
CA SER A 161 -5.11 14.64 -17.32
C SER A 161 -3.84 13.78 -17.29
N ALA A 162 -2.82 14.14 -18.06
CA ALA A 162 -1.56 13.42 -18.11
C ALA A 162 -0.83 13.45 -16.76
N ARG A 163 -0.78 14.62 -16.11
CA ARG A 163 -0.15 14.78 -14.78
C ARG A 163 -0.87 13.97 -13.70
N LEU A 164 -2.21 14.02 -13.66
CA LEU A 164 -2.99 13.21 -12.73
C LEU A 164 -2.84 11.71 -12.99
N ALA A 165 -2.84 11.29 -14.26
CA ALA A 165 -2.69 9.89 -14.62
C ALA A 165 -1.34 9.31 -14.18
N HIS A 166 -0.25 10.07 -14.40
CA HIS A 166 1.10 9.71 -13.94
C HIS A 166 1.14 9.57 -12.43
N ARG A 167 0.65 10.58 -11.70
CA ARG A 167 0.60 10.54 -10.23
C ARG A 167 -0.14 9.31 -9.71
N ILE A 168 -1.34 9.05 -10.23
CA ILE A 168 -2.14 7.88 -9.86
C ILE A 168 -1.37 6.58 -10.09
N GLU A 169 -0.68 6.45 -11.23
CA GLU A 169 0.12 5.25 -11.52
C GLU A 169 1.22 5.08 -10.47
N VAL A 170 1.96 6.15 -10.18
CA VAL A 170 3.09 6.11 -9.25
C VAL A 170 2.62 5.80 -7.82
N GLU A 171 1.51 6.39 -7.37
CA GLU A 171 0.88 6.08 -6.08
C GLU A 171 0.48 4.60 -5.98
N GLU A 172 -0.25 4.09 -6.97
CA GLU A 172 -0.75 2.72 -6.95
C GLU A 172 0.37 1.68 -7.04
N LYS A 173 1.46 2.02 -7.74
CA LYS A 173 2.61 1.13 -7.95
C LYS A 173 3.61 1.16 -6.80
N HIS A 174 3.72 2.29 -6.10
CA HIS A 174 4.78 2.49 -5.10
C HIS A 174 4.26 2.87 -3.72
N LEU A 175 3.40 3.90 -3.61
CA LEU A 175 2.94 4.42 -2.32
C LEU A 175 1.98 3.45 -1.61
N TYR A 176 0.96 2.97 -2.32
CA TYR A 176 -0.06 2.10 -1.75
C TYR A 176 0.49 0.73 -1.31
N PRO A 177 1.37 0.06 -2.09
CA PRO A 177 2.02 -1.16 -1.63
C PRO A 177 2.88 -0.96 -0.39
N GLU A 178 3.58 0.18 -0.27
CA GLU A 178 4.40 0.47 0.90
C GLU A 178 3.54 0.77 2.14
N TYR A 179 2.43 1.49 1.99
CA TYR A 179 1.42 1.66 3.03
C TYR A 179 0.91 0.31 3.55
N LEU A 180 0.45 -0.56 2.65
CA LEU A 180 -0.06 -1.89 3.02
C LEU A 180 1.02 -2.74 3.71
N ALA A 181 2.24 -2.71 3.19
CA ALA A 181 3.34 -3.47 3.77
C ALA A 181 3.69 -3.00 5.19
N ARG A 182 3.60 -1.71 5.49
CA ARG A 182 3.84 -1.15 6.82
C ARG A 182 2.67 -1.35 7.77
N LYS A 183 1.44 -1.32 7.28
CA LYS A 183 0.27 -1.72 8.09
C LYS A 183 0.36 -3.19 8.50
N ALA A 184 0.87 -4.05 7.62
CA ALA A 184 1.11 -5.46 7.93
C ALA A 184 2.35 -5.68 8.83
N ASN A 185 3.41 -4.90 8.63
CA ASN A 185 4.63 -4.96 9.41
C ASN A 185 5.19 -3.55 9.68
N PRO A 186 4.85 -2.93 10.84
CA PRO A 186 5.24 -1.55 11.14
C PRO A 186 6.77 -1.36 11.25
N THR A 187 7.54 -2.39 11.60
CA THR A 187 8.99 -2.26 11.76
C THR A 187 9.76 -2.46 10.45
N ARG A 188 9.05 -2.66 9.33
CA ARG A 188 9.64 -2.78 7.99
C ARG A 188 10.46 -1.54 7.63
N LYS A 189 11.58 -1.78 6.95
CA LYS A 189 12.39 -0.76 6.28
C LYS A 189 12.11 -0.73 4.79
N LEU A 190 12.21 0.45 4.17
CA LEU A 190 12.12 0.57 2.72
C LEU A 190 13.26 -0.22 2.06
N LYS A 191 12.96 -0.92 0.96
CA LYS A 191 13.97 -1.70 0.23
C LYS A 191 14.92 -0.75 -0.53
N ARG A 192 16.22 -1.05 -0.50
CA ARG A 192 17.22 -0.41 -1.36
C ARG A 192 16.81 -0.52 -2.84
N GLY A 193 17.05 0.54 -3.61
CA GLY A 193 16.70 0.64 -5.04
C GLY A 193 15.26 1.07 -5.35
N ILE A 194 14.37 1.22 -4.36
CA ILE A 194 13.08 1.89 -4.59
C ILE A 194 13.28 3.36 -4.91
N LEU A 195 14.17 4.05 -4.18
CA LEU A 195 14.45 5.47 -4.40
C LEU A 195 15.04 5.74 -5.78
N ASP A 196 15.94 4.89 -6.29
CA ASP A 196 16.53 5.09 -7.61
C ASP A 196 15.47 4.98 -8.72
N ARG A 197 14.54 4.03 -8.59
CA ARG A 197 13.39 3.91 -9.51
C ARG A 197 12.46 5.12 -9.42
N LEU A 198 12.14 5.58 -8.21
CA LEU A 198 11.30 6.77 -8.04
C LEU A 198 11.99 8.02 -8.60
N ARG A 199 13.31 8.14 -8.45
CA ARG A 199 14.04 9.30 -8.98
C ARG A 199 13.95 9.36 -10.50
N ALA A 200 14.00 8.22 -11.17
CA ALA A 200 13.79 8.14 -12.61
C ALA A 200 12.33 8.45 -13.04
N LEU A 201 11.35 8.28 -12.14
CA LEU A 201 9.93 8.56 -12.43
C LEU A 201 9.52 10.01 -12.16
N PHE A 202 10.21 10.68 -11.23
CA PHE A 202 9.94 12.08 -10.84
C PHE A 202 10.99 13.08 -11.39
N GLY A 203 12.13 12.59 -11.88
CA GLY A 203 13.23 13.39 -12.42
C GLY A 203 13.59 12.94 -13.82
N GLY A 204 12.94 13.59 -14.80
CA GLY A 204 13.36 13.73 -16.19
C GLY A 204 13.45 15.22 -16.52
#